data_AF-A0A840WZB7-F1
#
_entry.id   AF-A0A840WZB7-F1
#
_cell.length_a   1.000
_cell.length_b   1.000
_cell.length_c   1.000
_cell.angle_alpha   90.00
_cell.angle_beta   90.00
_cell.angle_gamma   90.00
#
_symmetry.space_group_name_H-M   'P 1'
#
loop_
_entity.id
_entity.type
_entity.pdbx_description
1 polymer ?
#
loop_
_entity_poly.entity_id
_entity_poly.type
_entity_poly.pdbx_seq_one_letter_code
_entity_poly.pdbx_strand_id
1 'polypeptide(L)'
;MVTVTVLRAISGPVDWDHLPEYPIDPDQRLDSHGFLQWEFRRWMSSDMRWNGTHECKSMWFELVNIAHSETPVGTLPSDTKRLAKMIQPNVDRDHFDTLCGLPYGPLHGWTHCRVGDAEIRLQHPVVTRIVISAFASRANHAARVEAASLARRLKRLTEDIAVLAPHLAKDSRKVRYVNAAIDERVTARGGERRTSEDLHLAIQACIAHDRAGGFPKTDDD
;
A
#
# COMPACT_ATOMS: atom_id res chain seq x y z
N MET A 1 -14.13 -11.53 24.92
CA MET A 1 -13.17 -12.64 25.07
C MET A 1 -12.64 -12.97 23.70
N VAL A 2 -11.38 -12.64 23.40
CA VAL A 2 -10.72 -13.10 22.17
C VAL A 2 -10.18 -14.48 22.48
N THR A 3 -10.74 -15.50 21.85
CA THR A 3 -10.26 -16.87 21.95
C THR A 3 -8.85 -16.90 21.37
N VAL A 4 -7.83 -16.96 22.23
CA VAL A 4 -6.44 -17.18 21.82
C VAL A 4 -6.39 -18.61 21.31
N THR A 5 -6.50 -18.77 19.99
CA THR A 5 -6.28 -20.05 19.33
C THR A 5 -4.79 -20.32 19.41
N VAL A 6 -4.38 -21.15 20.37
CA VAL A 6 -3.03 -21.70 20.42
C VAL A 6 -2.90 -22.58 19.18
N LEU A 7 -2.00 -22.22 18.26
CA LEU A 7 -1.54 -23.15 17.22
C LEU A 7 -0.83 -24.29 17.94
N ARG A 8 -1.59 -25.31 18.36
CA ARG A 8 -1.02 -26.64 18.51
C ARG A 8 -0.57 -27.07 17.12
N ALA A 9 0.52 -27.81 17.01
CA ALA A 9 0.84 -28.54 15.79
C ALA A 9 -0.39 -29.39 15.41
N ILE A 10 -1.22 -28.89 14.50
CA ILE A 10 -2.36 -29.63 13.96
C ILE A 10 -1.74 -30.62 12.98
N SER A 11 -1.34 -31.80 13.45
CA SER A 11 -1.02 -32.95 12.59
C SER A 11 -2.29 -33.62 12.04
N GLY A 12 -3.29 -32.83 11.69
CA GLY A 12 -4.55 -33.26 11.08
C GLY A 12 -4.78 -32.53 9.76
N PRO A 13 -5.57 -33.09 8.83
CA PRO A 13 -5.90 -32.42 7.58
C PRO A 13 -6.52 -31.06 7.87
N VAL A 14 -5.86 -30.01 7.39
CA VAL A 14 -6.40 -28.65 7.46
C VAL A 14 -7.54 -28.56 6.46
N ASP A 15 -8.75 -28.36 6.96
CA ASP A 15 -9.94 -28.24 6.13
C ASP A 15 -9.89 -26.91 5.36
N TRP A 16 -9.58 -27.01 4.06
CA TRP A 16 -9.38 -25.89 3.15
C TRP A 16 -10.57 -24.92 3.16
N ASP A 17 -11.79 -25.45 3.11
CA ASP A 17 -13.01 -24.65 2.95
C ASP A 17 -13.32 -23.80 4.18
N HIS A 18 -12.73 -24.13 5.33
CA HIS A 18 -12.91 -23.42 6.60
C HIS A 18 -11.80 -22.39 6.89
N LEU A 19 -10.75 -22.35 6.06
CA LEU A 19 -9.68 -21.39 6.23
C LEU A 19 -10.08 -20.00 5.69
N PRO A 20 -9.75 -18.92 6.42
CA PRO A 20 -9.94 -17.57 5.92
C PRO A 20 -9.06 -17.33 4.70
N GLU A 21 -9.58 -16.60 3.73
CA GLU A 21 -8.80 -16.12 2.59
C GLU A 21 -7.90 -14.96 3.03
N TYR A 22 -6.65 -14.97 2.56
CA TYR A 22 -5.71 -13.89 2.81
C TYR A 22 -6.15 -12.64 2.03
N PRO A 23 -6.27 -11.46 2.67
CA PRO A 23 -6.93 -10.30 2.06
C PRO A 23 -6.07 -9.54 1.03
N ILE A 24 -4.83 -9.98 0.79
CA ILE A 24 -3.90 -9.32 -0.12
C ILE A 24 -3.60 -10.26 -1.27
N ASP A 25 -3.71 -9.72 -2.47
CA ASP A 25 -3.42 -10.42 -3.72
C ASP A 25 -2.00 -11.02 -3.72
N PRO A 26 -1.82 -12.30 -4.09
CA PRO A 26 -0.53 -13.00 -4.10
C PRO A 26 0.55 -12.35 -4.96
N ASP A 27 0.19 -11.51 -5.94
CA ASP A 27 1.13 -10.82 -6.84
C ASP A 27 1.57 -9.46 -6.29
N GLN A 28 0.92 -8.95 -5.23
CA GLN A 28 1.32 -7.68 -4.63
C GLN A 28 2.63 -7.83 -3.84
N ARG A 29 3.55 -6.91 -4.12
CA ARG A 29 4.83 -6.80 -3.42
C ARG A 29 5.02 -5.42 -2.80
N LEU A 30 5.88 -5.42 -1.79
CA LEU A 30 6.28 -4.26 -1.02
C LEU A 30 7.79 -4.01 -1.24
N ASP A 31 8.20 -3.90 -2.51
CA ASP A 31 9.61 -3.90 -2.96
C ASP A 31 10.46 -2.73 -2.44
N SER A 32 9.83 -1.63 -2.03
CA SER A 32 10.50 -0.42 -1.54
C SER A 32 10.61 -0.33 0.00
N HIS A 33 10.52 -1.47 0.71
CA HIS A 33 10.42 -1.54 2.17
C HIS A 33 11.72 -1.22 2.94
N GLY A 34 12.11 0.05 2.93
CA GLY A 34 13.10 0.59 3.87
C GLY A 34 12.53 0.88 5.27
N PHE A 35 11.20 0.80 5.46
CA PHE A 35 10.53 1.13 6.71
C PHE A 35 9.34 0.19 6.96
N LEU A 36 9.29 -0.38 8.17
CA LEU A 36 8.17 -1.15 8.68
C LEU A 36 7.44 -0.30 9.73
N GLN A 37 6.15 -0.04 9.52
CA GLN A 37 5.34 0.74 10.45
C GLN A 37 5.03 -0.10 11.70
N TRP A 38 5.98 -0.12 12.63
CA TRP A 38 5.85 -0.93 13.84
C TRP A 38 4.86 -0.32 14.83
N GLU A 39 3.90 -1.14 15.28
CA GLU A 39 2.91 -0.73 16.27
C GLU A 39 3.44 -0.87 17.70
N PHE A 40 4.34 0.05 18.06
CA PHE A 40 5.06 0.04 19.34
C PHE A 40 4.14 -0.12 20.56
N ARG A 41 3.11 0.72 20.70
CA ARG A 41 2.21 0.65 21.87
C ARG A 41 1.46 -0.68 21.98
N ARG A 42 1.08 -1.24 20.83
CA ARG A 42 0.42 -2.55 20.79
C ARG A 42 1.38 -3.65 21.25
N TRP A 43 2.62 -3.65 20.76
CA TRP A 43 3.65 -4.59 21.21
C TRP A 43 3.89 -4.49 22.72
N MET A 44 4.07 -3.27 23.22
CA MET A 44 4.32 -3.00 24.64
C MET A 44 3.21 -3.54 25.55
N SER A 45 1.99 -3.63 25.03
CA SER A 45 0.80 -4.10 25.75
C SER A 45 0.40 -5.55 25.42
N SER A 46 1.17 -6.27 24.60
CA SER A 46 0.78 -7.61 24.12
C SER A 46 1.14 -8.74 25.08
N ASP A 47 0.26 -9.74 25.20
CA ASP A 47 0.50 -10.91 26.07
C ASP A 47 1.80 -11.64 25.73
N MET A 48 2.14 -11.75 24.43
CA MET A 48 3.42 -12.32 23.98
C MET A 48 4.63 -11.60 24.60
N ARG A 49 4.57 -10.26 24.72
CA ARG A 49 5.63 -9.48 25.34
C ARG A 49 5.68 -9.69 26.87
N TRP A 50 4.54 -9.84 27.53
CA TRP A 50 4.50 -10.01 28.99
C TRP A 50 4.89 -11.44 29.41
N ASN A 51 4.42 -12.44 28.69
CA ASN A 51 4.43 -13.84 29.15
C ASN A 51 5.38 -14.74 28.37
N GLY A 52 5.83 -14.35 27.17
CA GLY A 52 6.77 -15.15 26.38
C GLY A 52 8.19 -15.16 26.96
N THR A 53 8.94 -16.24 26.69
CA THR A 53 10.40 -16.25 26.97
C THR A 53 11.12 -15.29 26.03
N HIS A 54 12.32 -14.83 26.40
CA HIS A 54 13.11 -13.97 25.52
C HIS A 54 13.45 -14.63 24.18
N GLU A 55 13.69 -15.94 24.21
CA GLU A 55 13.92 -16.76 23.02
C GLU A 55 12.70 -16.74 22.09
N CYS A 56 11.51 -17.05 22.61
CA CYS A 56 10.28 -17.05 21.81
C CYS A 56 9.94 -15.65 21.29
N LYS A 57 10.18 -14.60 22.08
CA LYS A 57 9.99 -13.20 21.65
C LYS A 57 10.90 -12.82 20.50
N SER A 58 12.16 -13.24 20.55
CA SER A 58 13.14 -12.99 19.48
C SER A 58 12.69 -13.67 18.19
N MET A 59 12.39 -14.96 18.25
CA MET A 59 11.95 -15.74 17.10
C MET A 59 10.62 -15.21 16.53
N TRP A 60 9.64 -14.90 17.38
CA TRP A 60 8.36 -14.33 16.94
C TRP A 60 8.56 -12.99 16.22
N PHE A 61 9.41 -12.12 16.76
CA PHE A 61 9.67 -10.83 16.12
C PHE A 61 10.42 -11.00 14.80
N GLU A 62 11.37 -11.93 14.72
CA GLU A 62 12.08 -12.23 13.48
C GLU A 62 11.14 -12.78 12.40
N LEU A 63 10.24 -13.69 12.75
CA LEU A 63 9.19 -14.20 11.87
C LEU A 63 8.27 -13.07 11.34
N VAL A 64 7.95 -12.08 12.17
CA VAL A 64 7.23 -10.88 11.73
C VAL A 64 8.02 -10.13 10.64
N ASN A 65 9.33 -9.95 10.81
CA ASN A 65 10.16 -9.28 9.81
C ASN A 65 10.26 -10.10 8.52
N ILE A 66 10.52 -11.41 8.62
CA ILE A 66 10.61 -12.31 7.48
C ILE A 66 9.31 -12.30 6.66
N ALA A 67 8.15 -12.30 7.33
CA ALA A 67 6.86 -12.26 6.65
C ALA A 67 6.70 -11.05 5.71
N HIS A 68 7.36 -9.92 5.97
CA HIS A 68 7.32 -8.75 5.09
C HIS A 68 8.16 -8.92 3.80
N SER A 69 9.05 -9.91 3.77
CA SER A 69 9.86 -10.26 2.59
C SER A 69 9.34 -11.49 1.84
N GLU A 70 8.35 -12.20 2.40
CA GLU A 70 7.76 -13.36 1.77
C GLU A 70 6.79 -12.99 0.63
N THR A 71 6.45 -14.00 -0.15
CA THR A 71 5.46 -13.95 -1.22
C THR A 71 4.40 -15.00 -0.92
N PRO A 72 3.12 -14.62 -0.69
CA PRO A 72 2.60 -13.26 -0.56
C PRO A 72 3.13 -12.51 0.66
N VAL A 73 3.19 -11.17 0.54
CA VAL A 73 3.71 -10.33 1.62
C VAL A 73 2.81 -10.37 2.85
N GLY A 74 3.43 -10.44 4.04
CA GLY A 74 2.78 -10.53 5.34
C GLY A 74 2.39 -11.94 5.77
N THR A 75 2.82 -12.96 5.01
CA THR A 75 2.56 -14.38 5.32
C THR A 75 3.85 -15.15 5.58
N LEU A 76 3.72 -16.34 6.16
CA LEU A 76 4.82 -17.29 6.33
C LEU A 76 4.45 -18.66 5.75
N PRO A 77 5.43 -19.50 5.40
CA PRO A 77 5.19 -20.92 5.14
C PRO A 77 4.60 -21.61 6.37
N SER A 78 3.75 -22.63 6.16
CA SER A 78 3.16 -23.43 7.24
C SER A 78 4.07 -24.53 7.79
N ASP A 79 5.12 -24.91 7.05
CA ASP A 79 6.09 -25.94 7.49
C ASP A 79 7.01 -25.40 8.60
N THR A 80 6.82 -25.89 9.84
CA THR A 80 7.63 -25.50 11.01
C THR A 80 9.12 -25.81 10.83
N LYS A 81 9.48 -26.86 10.09
CA LYS A 81 10.88 -27.21 9.80
C LYS A 81 11.55 -26.21 8.87
N ARG A 82 10.78 -25.64 7.94
CA ARG A 82 11.24 -24.53 7.09
C ARG A 82 11.38 -23.26 7.92
N LEU A 83 10.42 -22.94 8.79
CA LEU A 83 10.46 -21.77 9.65
C LEU A 83 11.69 -21.77 10.58
N ALA A 84 12.01 -22.92 11.19
CA ALA A 84 13.20 -23.07 12.04
C ALA A 84 14.52 -22.72 11.32
N LYS A 85 14.59 -22.94 10.00
CA LYS A 85 15.74 -22.59 9.16
C LYS A 85 15.73 -21.14 8.67
N MET A 86 14.57 -20.49 8.66
CA MET A 86 14.45 -19.10 8.19
C MET A 86 14.95 -18.11 9.25
N ILE A 87 14.84 -18.48 10.52
CA ILE A 87 15.33 -17.72 11.69
C ILE A 87 16.86 -17.77 11.77
N GLN A 88 17.49 -16.67 12.16
CA GLN A 88 18.94 -16.51 12.28
C GLN A 88 19.36 -16.10 13.71
N PRO A 89 20.27 -16.86 14.35
CA PRO A 89 20.89 -18.09 13.87
C PRO A 89 19.87 -19.23 13.73
N ASN A 90 20.15 -20.16 12.82
CA ASN A 90 19.30 -21.34 12.60
C ASN A 90 18.99 -22.04 13.92
N VAL A 91 17.72 -22.37 14.13
CA VAL A 91 17.23 -23.05 15.32
C VAL A 91 17.14 -24.54 15.01
N ASP A 92 17.48 -25.38 16.00
CA ASP A 92 17.18 -26.81 15.89
C ASP A 92 15.67 -27.02 15.67
N ARG A 93 15.31 -27.98 14.80
CA ARG A 93 13.91 -28.14 14.35
C ARG A 93 13.01 -28.67 15.46
N ASP A 94 13.50 -29.61 16.25
CA ASP A 94 12.71 -30.24 17.31
C ASP A 94 12.56 -29.29 18.50
N HIS A 95 13.61 -28.50 18.77
CA HIS A 95 13.55 -27.40 19.73
C HIS A 95 12.53 -26.33 19.29
N PHE A 96 12.58 -25.89 18.03
CA PHE A 96 11.63 -24.91 17.50
C PHE A 96 10.18 -25.41 17.57
N ASP A 97 9.93 -26.67 17.22
CA ASP A 97 8.60 -27.29 17.29
C ASP A 97 8.10 -27.35 18.75
N THR A 98 8.98 -27.73 19.69
CA THR A 98 8.69 -27.71 21.13
C THR A 98 8.30 -26.31 21.61
N LEU A 99 9.05 -25.28 21.20
CA LEU A 99 8.75 -23.89 21.53
C LEU A 99 7.43 -23.43 20.92
N CYS A 100 7.10 -23.85 19.70
CA CYS A 100 5.82 -23.54 19.06
C CYS A 100 4.61 -24.12 19.80
N GLY A 101 4.79 -25.21 20.55
CA GLY A 101 3.77 -25.79 21.42
C GLY A 101 3.45 -24.97 22.68
N LEU A 102 4.28 -23.97 23.03
CA LEU A 102 4.04 -23.11 24.19
C LEU A 102 2.90 -22.12 23.93
N PRO A 103 2.11 -21.74 24.96
CA PRO A 103 1.05 -20.73 24.81
C PRO A 103 1.55 -19.41 24.23
N TYR A 104 2.79 -19.03 24.55
CA TYR A 104 3.49 -17.83 24.08
C TYR A 104 4.78 -18.19 23.33
N GLY A 105 4.66 -19.16 22.40
CA GLY A 105 5.73 -19.62 21.52
C GLY A 105 5.97 -18.74 20.29
N PRO A 106 6.94 -19.09 19.42
CA PRO A 106 7.29 -18.34 18.22
C PRO A 106 6.11 -18.11 17.25
N LEU A 107 5.16 -19.05 17.20
CA LEU A 107 3.96 -18.96 16.37
C LEU A 107 2.72 -18.42 17.12
N HIS A 108 2.90 -17.78 18.26
CA HIS A 108 1.79 -17.15 18.99
C HIS A 108 1.04 -16.12 18.12
N GLY A 109 -0.27 -16.32 17.97
CA GLY A 109 -1.16 -15.45 17.20
C GLY A 109 -1.09 -15.62 15.68
N TRP A 110 -0.22 -16.50 15.17
CA TRP A 110 -0.24 -16.91 13.77
C TRP A 110 -1.42 -17.87 13.55
N THR A 111 -1.99 -17.88 12.35
CA THR A 111 -3.14 -18.71 11.98
C THR A 111 -3.05 -19.08 10.51
N HIS A 112 -3.57 -20.24 10.13
CA HIS A 112 -3.61 -20.64 8.73
C HIS A 112 -4.57 -19.76 7.92
N CYS A 113 -4.21 -19.48 6.67
CA CYS A 113 -5.06 -18.84 5.67
C CYS A 113 -4.86 -19.47 4.29
N ARG A 114 -5.86 -19.31 3.42
CA ARG A 114 -5.76 -19.62 2.00
C ARG A 114 -5.16 -18.45 1.25
N VAL A 115 -4.28 -18.75 0.33
CA VAL A 115 -3.69 -17.81 -0.62
C VAL A 115 -4.03 -18.33 -2.02
N GLY A 116 -4.85 -17.56 -2.73
CA GLY A 116 -5.41 -17.99 -4.01
C GLY A 116 -6.12 -19.34 -3.90
N ASP A 117 -5.97 -20.17 -4.93
CA ASP A 117 -6.75 -21.41 -5.08
C ASP A 117 -6.05 -22.67 -4.54
N ALA A 118 -4.77 -22.60 -4.15
CA ALA A 118 -4.00 -23.82 -3.88
C ALA A 118 -2.98 -23.74 -2.73
N GLU A 119 -2.72 -22.57 -2.14
CA GLU A 119 -1.67 -22.42 -1.14
C GLU A 119 -2.23 -22.14 0.27
N ILE A 120 -1.73 -22.88 1.27
CA ILE A 120 -1.99 -22.61 2.69
C ILE A 120 -0.75 -21.94 3.28
N ARG A 121 -0.95 -20.78 3.90
CA ARG A 121 0.11 -20.02 4.57
C ARG A 121 -0.29 -19.65 6.00
N LEU A 122 0.65 -19.13 6.76
CA LEU A 122 0.39 -18.55 8.07
C LEU A 122 0.26 -17.03 7.93
N GLN A 123 -0.82 -16.47 8.48
CA GLN A 123 -1.00 -15.04 8.67
C GLN A 123 -1.04 -14.70 10.15
N HIS A 124 -0.62 -13.48 10.48
CA HIS A 124 -0.79 -12.91 11.81
C HIS A 124 -1.59 -11.60 11.68
N PRO A 125 -2.72 -11.42 12.40
CA PRO A 125 -3.63 -10.29 12.21
C PRO A 125 -2.94 -8.92 12.20
N VAL A 126 -1.86 -8.78 12.97
CA VAL A 126 -1.12 -7.52 13.05
C VAL A 126 -0.16 -7.32 11.90
N VAL A 127 0.48 -8.39 11.42
CA VAL A 127 1.31 -8.30 10.23
C VAL A 127 0.42 -7.94 9.05
N THR A 128 -0.72 -8.63 8.89
CA THR A 128 -1.73 -8.33 7.87
C THR A 128 -2.18 -6.87 7.94
N ARG A 129 -2.51 -6.34 9.13
CA ARG A 129 -2.91 -4.94 9.28
C ARG A 129 -1.81 -3.94 8.91
N ILE A 130 -0.57 -4.20 9.31
CA ILE A 130 0.58 -3.34 8.97
C ILE A 130 0.77 -3.32 7.45
N VAL A 131 0.71 -4.50 6.80
CA VAL A 131 0.85 -4.65 5.36
C VAL A 131 -0.28 -3.95 4.59
N ILE A 132 -1.54 -4.11 5.01
CA ILE A 132 -2.69 -3.37 4.43
C ILE A 132 -2.47 -1.85 4.56
N SER A 133 -2.01 -1.38 5.72
CA SER A 133 -1.73 0.04 5.97
C SER A 133 -0.61 0.56 5.08
N ALA A 134 0.42 -0.26 4.83
CA ALA A 134 1.51 0.08 3.93
C ALA A 134 1.04 0.25 2.48
N PHE A 135 0.16 -0.64 1.98
CA PHE A 135 -0.44 -0.49 0.66
C PHE A 135 -1.30 0.77 0.55
N ALA A 136 -2.13 1.05 1.56
CA ALA A 136 -2.95 2.27 1.60
C ALA A 136 -2.08 3.54 1.61
N SER A 137 -0.99 3.54 2.38
CA SER A 137 -0.02 4.64 2.42
C SER A 137 0.65 4.87 1.07
N ARG A 138 1.07 3.79 0.38
CA ARG A 138 1.65 3.86 -0.97
C ARG A 138 0.68 4.50 -1.96
N ALA A 139 -0.59 4.08 -1.95
CA ALA A 139 -1.63 4.65 -2.81
C ALA A 139 -1.87 6.14 -2.52
N ASN A 140 -1.98 6.51 -1.25
CA ASN A 140 -2.15 7.90 -0.83
C ASN A 140 -0.95 8.77 -1.21
N HIS A 141 0.27 8.25 -1.07
CA HIS A 141 1.48 8.95 -1.48
C HIS A 141 1.50 9.21 -2.98
N ALA A 142 1.18 8.20 -3.80
CA ALA A 142 1.10 8.35 -5.25
C ALA A 142 0.07 9.41 -5.65
N ALA A 143 -1.14 9.36 -5.08
CA ALA A 143 -2.19 10.35 -5.33
C ALA A 143 -1.76 11.78 -4.94
N ARG A 144 -1.08 11.94 -3.80
CA ARG A 144 -0.56 13.23 -3.33
C ARG A 144 0.55 13.77 -4.24
N VAL A 145 1.45 12.90 -4.71
CA VAL A 145 2.52 13.28 -5.64
C VAL A 145 1.93 13.75 -6.97
N GLU A 146 0.95 13.03 -7.52
CA GLU A 146 0.24 13.42 -8.73
C GLU A 146 -0.49 14.76 -8.56
N ALA A 147 -1.22 14.95 -7.46
CA ALA A 147 -1.90 16.21 -7.17
C ALA A 147 -0.92 17.39 -7.05
N ALA A 148 0.24 17.19 -6.40
CA ALA A 148 1.28 18.20 -6.29
C ALA A 148 1.94 18.51 -7.64
N SER A 149 2.15 17.49 -8.47
CA SER A 149 2.66 17.64 -9.84
C SER A 149 1.70 18.47 -10.69
N LEU A 150 0.41 18.14 -10.67
CA LEU A 150 -0.64 18.89 -11.37
C LEU A 150 -0.73 20.33 -10.86
N ALA A 151 -0.72 20.56 -9.54
CA ALA A 151 -0.77 21.90 -8.98
C ALA A 151 0.42 22.77 -9.45
N ARG A 152 1.64 22.22 -9.46
CA ARG A 152 2.83 22.91 -9.99
C ARG A 152 2.72 23.19 -11.49
N ARG A 153 2.18 22.23 -12.26
CA ARG A 153 1.94 22.38 -13.70
C ARG A 153 0.93 23.49 -13.97
N LEU A 154 -0.21 23.51 -13.27
CA LEU A 154 -1.24 24.55 -13.41
C LEU A 154 -0.72 25.93 -12.98
N LYS A 155 0.11 26.01 -11.95
CA LYS A 155 0.75 27.27 -11.55
C LYS A 155 1.61 27.84 -12.68
N ARG A 156 2.52 27.04 -13.24
CA ARG A 156 3.36 27.46 -14.39
C ARG A 156 2.50 27.84 -15.60
N LEU A 157 1.47 27.05 -15.90
CA LEU A 157 0.55 27.36 -16.99
C LEU A 157 -0.19 28.69 -16.76
N THR A 158 -0.56 29.00 -15.52
CA THR A 158 -1.20 30.28 -15.17
C THR A 158 -0.25 31.44 -15.47
N GLU A 159 1.04 31.29 -15.13
CA GLU A 159 2.07 32.29 -15.43
C GLU A 159 2.23 32.48 -16.95
N ASP A 160 2.26 31.40 -17.74
CA ASP A 160 2.35 31.47 -19.20
C ASP A 160 1.09 32.12 -19.83
N ILE A 161 -0.11 31.73 -19.37
CA ILE A 161 -1.37 32.31 -19.84
C ILE A 161 -1.44 33.78 -19.45
N ALA A 162 -0.94 34.19 -18.28
CA ALA A 162 -0.99 35.57 -17.84
C ALA A 162 -0.24 36.53 -18.79
N VAL A 163 0.80 36.04 -19.49
CA VAL A 163 1.53 36.83 -20.50
C VAL A 163 0.68 37.07 -21.76
N LEU A 164 -0.12 36.07 -22.18
CA LEU A 164 -0.83 36.09 -23.46
C LEU A 164 -2.31 36.52 -23.34
N ALA A 165 -2.97 36.08 -22.28
CA ALA A 165 -4.40 36.28 -22.00
C ALA A 165 -4.65 36.46 -20.49
N PRO A 166 -4.31 37.63 -19.90
CA PRO A 166 -4.39 37.88 -18.46
C PRO A 166 -5.77 37.62 -17.83
N HIS A 167 -6.84 37.87 -18.59
CA HIS A 167 -8.22 37.66 -18.12
C HIS A 167 -8.56 36.18 -17.90
N LEU A 168 -7.97 35.27 -18.68
CA LEU A 168 -8.16 33.82 -18.49
C LEU A 168 -7.37 33.30 -17.28
N ALA A 169 -6.16 33.84 -17.05
CA ALA A 169 -5.29 33.41 -15.96
C ALA A 169 -5.88 33.66 -14.56
N LYS A 170 -6.82 34.62 -14.44
CA LYS A 170 -7.52 34.92 -13.18
C LYS A 170 -8.55 33.85 -12.79
N ASP A 171 -9.05 33.07 -13.74
CA ASP A 171 -10.05 32.03 -13.49
C ASP A 171 -9.43 30.64 -13.55
N SER A 172 -9.30 30.00 -12.38
CA SER A 172 -8.74 28.65 -12.26
C SER A 172 -9.46 27.60 -13.12
N ARG A 173 -10.75 27.79 -13.42
CA ARG A 173 -11.53 26.89 -14.28
C ARG A 173 -11.06 26.99 -15.73
N LYS A 174 -10.79 28.21 -16.20
CA LYS A 174 -10.28 28.49 -17.54
C LYS A 174 -8.85 27.97 -17.70
N VAL A 175 -8.01 28.11 -16.67
CA VAL A 175 -6.66 27.51 -16.67
C VAL A 175 -6.72 25.98 -16.75
N ARG A 176 -7.64 25.32 -16.01
CA ARG A 176 -7.85 23.87 -16.11
C ARG A 176 -8.34 23.44 -17.48
N TYR A 177 -9.26 24.20 -18.08
CA TYR A 177 -9.72 23.95 -19.46
C TYR A 177 -8.55 24.02 -20.46
N VAL A 178 -7.73 25.08 -20.39
CA VAL A 178 -6.55 25.21 -21.25
C VAL A 178 -5.58 24.04 -21.03
N ASN A 179 -5.36 23.61 -19.78
CA ASN A 179 -4.50 22.46 -19.52
C ASN A 179 -5.01 21.18 -20.20
N ALA A 180 -6.31 20.89 -20.08
CA ALA A 180 -6.92 19.72 -20.70
C ALA A 180 -6.86 19.78 -22.25
N ALA A 181 -7.12 20.97 -22.82
CA ALA A 181 -7.01 21.20 -24.25
C ALA A 181 -5.58 21.07 -24.79
N ILE A 182 -4.56 21.38 -23.98
CA ILE A 182 -3.15 21.11 -24.28
C ILE A 182 -2.89 19.60 -24.24
N ASP A 183 -3.33 18.90 -23.19
CA ASP A 183 -3.12 17.45 -23.04
C ASP A 183 -3.71 16.68 -24.23
N GLU A 184 -4.94 17.00 -24.63
CA GLU A 184 -5.61 16.39 -25.78
C GLU A 184 -4.80 16.57 -27.08
N ARG A 185 -4.26 17.77 -27.32
CA ARG A 185 -3.46 18.07 -28.52
C ARG A 185 -2.12 17.35 -28.51
N VAL A 186 -1.44 17.35 -27.37
CA VAL A 186 -0.17 16.63 -27.18
C VAL A 186 -0.37 15.14 -27.46
N THR A 187 -1.44 14.54 -26.93
CA THR A 187 -1.79 13.14 -27.20
C THR A 187 -2.16 12.90 -28.66
N ALA A 188 -3.01 13.74 -29.26
CA ALA A 188 -3.47 13.58 -30.64
C ALA A 188 -2.34 13.58 -31.67
N ARG A 189 -1.26 14.35 -31.40
CA ARG A 189 -0.06 14.37 -32.26
C ARG A 189 1.03 13.38 -31.83
N GLY A 190 0.79 12.55 -30.80
CA GLY A 190 1.78 11.61 -30.27
C GLY A 190 3.02 12.27 -29.65
N GLY A 191 2.87 13.48 -29.12
CA GLY A 191 3.96 14.24 -28.51
C GLY A 191 4.13 13.99 -27.01
N GLU A 192 5.29 14.36 -26.47
CA GLU A 192 5.57 14.22 -25.03
C GLU A 192 5.49 15.55 -24.25
N ARG A 193 5.62 16.69 -24.94
CA ARG A 193 5.70 18.02 -24.31
C ARG A 193 4.89 19.04 -25.08
N ARG A 194 4.17 19.92 -24.39
CA ARG A 194 3.45 21.06 -24.99
C ARG A 194 4.40 21.93 -25.83
N THR A 195 3.93 22.37 -26.99
CA THR A 195 4.58 23.39 -27.82
C THR A 195 3.95 24.77 -27.59
N SER A 196 4.55 25.80 -28.17
CA SER A 196 3.94 27.15 -28.21
C SER A 196 2.61 27.14 -28.97
N GLU A 197 2.53 26.36 -30.06
CA GLU A 197 1.31 26.19 -30.85
C GLU A 197 0.19 25.52 -30.04
N ASP A 198 0.50 24.46 -29.29
CA ASP A 198 -0.48 23.81 -28.40
C ASP A 198 -1.08 24.80 -27.40
N LEU A 199 -0.23 25.64 -26.78
CA LEU A 199 -0.66 26.67 -25.84
C LEU A 199 -1.55 27.72 -26.51
N HIS A 200 -1.14 28.22 -27.68
CA HIS A 200 -1.90 29.22 -28.41
C HIS A 200 -3.28 28.70 -28.80
N LEU A 201 -3.35 27.50 -29.41
CA LEU A 201 -4.60 26.89 -29.83
C LEU A 201 -5.52 26.55 -28.65
N ALA A 202 -4.95 26.11 -27.53
CA ALA A 202 -5.73 25.84 -26.31
C ALA A 202 -6.31 27.12 -25.70
N ILE A 203 -5.57 28.24 -25.73
CA ILE A 203 -6.09 29.55 -25.33
C ILE A 203 -7.25 29.97 -26.25
N GLN A 204 -7.10 29.86 -27.57
CA GLN A 204 -8.18 30.20 -28.52
C GLN A 204 -9.42 29.33 -28.30
N ALA A 205 -9.24 28.04 -28.06
CA ALA A 205 -10.34 27.13 -27.74
C ALA A 205 -11.05 27.54 -26.43
N CYS A 206 -10.31 27.96 -25.41
CA CYS A 206 -10.87 28.46 -24.16
C CYS A 206 -11.69 29.74 -24.36
N ILE A 207 -11.19 30.69 -25.15
CA ILE A 207 -11.91 31.92 -25.48
C ILE A 207 -13.20 31.63 -26.25
N ALA A 208 -13.15 30.72 -27.22
CA ALA A 208 -14.34 30.30 -27.96
C ALA A 208 -15.38 29.65 -27.04
N HIS A 209 -14.94 28.77 -26.13
CA HIS A 209 -15.80 28.11 -25.15
C HIS A 209 -16.44 29.10 -24.16
N ASP A 210 -15.66 30.08 -23.70
CA ASP A 210 -16.14 31.16 -22.81
C ASP A 210 -17.21 32.03 -23.48
N ARG A 211 -16.99 32.40 -24.75
CA ARG A 211 -17.96 33.15 -25.56
C ARG A 211 -19.26 32.37 -25.79
N ALA A 212 -19.17 31.05 -25.88
CA ALA A 212 -20.33 30.17 -25.99
C ALA A 212 -21.07 29.98 -24.64
N GLY A 213 -20.63 30.62 -23.56
CA GLY A 213 -21.22 30.47 -22.23
C GLY A 213 -20.85 29.17 -21.52
N GLY A 214 -19.74 28.54 -21.91
CA GLY A 214 -19.29 27.25 -21.37
C GLY A 214 -18.80 27.28 -19.92
N PHE A 215 -18.53 28.47 -19.37
CA PHE A 215 -18.20 28.64 -17.95
C PHE A 215 -19.41 29.21 -17.19
N PRO A 216 -19.81 28.61 -16.05
CA PRO A 216 -20.84 29.19 -15.20
C PRO A 216 -20.47 30.61 -14.80
N LYS A 217 -21.42 31.55 -14.91
CA LYS A 217 -21.26 32.90 -14.36
C LYS A 217 -21.00 32.76 -12.87
N THR A 218 -19.92 33.36 -12.40
CA THR A 218 -19.69 33.54 -10.96
C THR A 218 -20.62 34.66 -10.51
N ASP A 219 -21.58 34.34 -9.65
CA ASP A 219 -22.30 35.33 -8.87
C ASP A 219 -21.33 35.83 -7.79
N ASP A 220 -20.54 36.85 -8.09
CA ASP A 220 -19.80 37.64 -7.09
C ASP A 220 -19.47 39.01 -7.71
N ASP A 221 -20.19 40.03 -7.23
CA ASP A 221 -19.83 41.46 -7.25
C ASP A 221 -18.86 41.75 -6.09
#